data_AF-A0A260BTH3-F1
#
_entry.id   AF-A0A260BTH3-F1
#
_cell.length_a   1.000
_cell.length_b   1.000
_cell.length_c   1.000
_cell.angle_alpha   90.00
_cell.angle_beta   90.00
_cell.angle_gamma   90.00
#
_symmetry.space_group_name_H-M   'P 1'
#
loop_
_entity.id
_entity.type
_entity.pdbx_description
1 polymer ?
#
loop_
_entity_poly.entity_id
_entity_poly.type
_entity_poly.pdbx_seq_one_letter_code
_entity_poly.pdbx_strand_id
1 'polypeptide(L)'
;RGMKVARTREEIPELFDSATREAVAAFGRGECFVERYLDKPRHVEAQVIADQHGNVIVAGTRDCSLQRRFQKLVEEAPAPFLTDAQRKEIHSSAKAICLEAGYYGAGTVEYLVGQDGLVSFLEVNTRLQVEHPVTEETSGIDLVLQQFRIANGEELTITEDPEPRGHSFEFRINGEDAGRGFLPAPGPVTTFTAPSGPGVRVDSGVESGSVIGGQFDSMLAKLIVTGATREEALARSRRALAEFTVDGLATVIPFHAAVVSDPAFIGDGDSFSVHTRWIETEWDNQVPPFTAGQPIDDDEALPRQSVIVEVGGRRVEVSLPGELTLGGGSGGNAGAVRRKPKARTRGGAGAGAASGDSVTAPMQGTVVKVAVDEGQEVAAGDLVAVLEAMKMENPVTAHKAGTITGLSVTAGDAITQGTVLAEIK
;
A
#
# COMPACT_ATOMS: atom_id res chain seq x y z
N ARG A 1 -10.72 -0.29 -13.62
CA ARG A 1 -11.19 -0.05 -15.01
C ARG A 1 -11.15 -1.38 -15.77
N GLY A 2 -12.00 -1.59 -16.78
CA GLY A 2 -11.91 -2.79 -17.63
C GLY A 2 -12.53 -4.08 -17.07
N MET A 3 -13.21 -4.05 -15.93
CA MET A 3 -14.01 -5.18 -15.42
C MET A 3 -15.49 -4.80 -15.42
N LYS A 4 -16.34 -5.72 -15.91
CA LYS A 4 -17.79 -5.61 -15.85
C LYS A 4 -18.35 -6.86 -15.19
N VAL A 5 -19.25 -6.69 -14.24
CA VAL A 5 -19.88 -7.81 -13.53
C VAL A 5 -21.28 -8.01 -14.09
N ALA A 6 -21.49 -9.12 -14.80
CA ALA A 6 -22.81 -9.57 -15.22
C ALA A 6 -23.36 -10.54 -14.15
N ARG A 7 -24.55 -10.24 -13.62
CA ARG A 7 -25.26 -11.09 -12.64
C ARG A 7 -26.29 -11.97 -13.33
N THR A 8 -26.80 -11.53 -14.47
CA THR A 8 -27.75 -12.28 -15.31
C THR A 8 -27.19 -12.53 -16.70
N ARG A 9 -27.77 -13.49 -17.42
CA ARG A 9 -27.31 -13.84 -18.78
C ARG A 9 -27.63 -12.73 -19.79
N GLU A 10 -28.72 -12.01 -19.53
CA GLU A 10 -29.28 -10.95 -20.35
C GLU A 10 -28.39 -9.70 -20.34
N GLU A 11 -27.64 -9.47 -19.25
CA GLU A 11 -26.70 -8.36 -19.12
C GLU A 11 -25.39 -8.57 -19.92
N ILE A 12 -25.05 -9.83 -20.24
CA ILE A 12 -23.75 -10.18 -20.83
C ILE A 12 -23.47 -9.42 -22.14
N PRO A 13 -24.38 -9.37 -23.14
CA PRO A 13 -24.08 -8.72 -24.41
C PRO A 13 -23.71 -7.23 -24.24
N GLU A 14 -24.50 -6.49 -23.46
CA GLU A 14 -24.28 -5.06 -23.25
C GLU A 14 -22.98 -4.79 -22.47
N LEU A 15 -22.76 -5.55 -21.40
CA LEU A 15 -21.56 -5.40 -20.56
C LEU A 15 -20.29 -5.81 -21.30
N PHE A 16 -20.34 -6.87 -22.11
CA PHE A 16 -19.19 -7.31 -22.91
C PHE A 16 -18.83 -6.29 -23.99
N ASP A 17 -19.82 -5.74 -24.70
CA ASP A 17 -19.59 -4.66 -25.67
C ASP A 17 -19.01 -3.40 -25.02
N SER A 18 -19.50 -3.08 -23.82
CA SER A 18 -19.00 -1.97 -23.00
C SER A 18 -17.53 -2.18 -22.60
N ALA A 19 -17.19 -3.37 -22.08
CA ALA A 19 -15.82 -3.74 -21.73
C ALA A 19 -14.88 -3.71 -22.95
N THR A 20 -15.36 -4.21 -24.10
CA THR A 20 -14.62 -4.22 -25.36
C THR A 20 -14.28 -2.80 -25.83
N ARG A 21 -15.25 -1.87 -25.77
CA ARG A 21 -15.01 -0.46 -26.12
C ARG A 21 -13.98 0.20 -25.21
N GLU A 22 -14.07 -0.04 -23.91
CA GLU A 22 -13.06 0.44 -22.94
C GLU A 22 -11.67 -0.15 -23.24
N ALA A 23 -11.59 -1.45 -23.52
CA ALA A 23 -10.33 -2.13 -23.82
C ALA A 23 -9.68 -1.61 -25.12
N VAL A 24 -10.46 -1.40 -26.18
CA VAL A 24 -9.96 -0.81 -27.43
C VAL A 24 -9.46 0.62 -27.20
N ALA A 25 -10.21 1.44 -26.45
CA ALA A 25 -9.81 2.81 -26.17
C ALA A 25 -8.52 2.90 -25.34
N ALA A 26 -8.34 2.01 -24.36
CA ALA A 26 -7.19 2.02 -23.45
C ALA A 26 -5.96 1.29 -24.02
N PHE A 27 -6.14 0.19 -24.75
CA PHE A 27 -5.06 -0.74 -25.12
C PHE A 27 -4.96 -1.02 -26.62
N GLY A 28 -5.87 -0.50 -27.45
CA GLY A 28 -5.91 -0.75 -28.89
C GLY A 28 -6.34 -2.18 -29.28
N ARG A 29 -6.73 -3.01 -28.31
CA ARG A 29 -7.21 -4.39 -28.48
C ARG A 29 -8.50 -4.60 -27.71
N GLY A 30 -9.49 -5.22 -28.34
CA GLY A 30 -10.82 -5.48 -27.78
C GLY A 30 -11.00 -6.89 -27.22
N GLU A 31 -9.92 -7.64 -27.02
CA GLU A 31 -10.01 -9.00 -26.48
C GLU A 31 -10.44 -8.94 -25.01
N CYS A 32 -11.45 -9.72 -24.66
CA CYS A 32 -11.96 -9.86 -23.31
C CYS A 32 -12.09 -11.35 -23.01
N PHE A 33 -11.72 -11.77 -21.80
CA PHE A 33 -12.04 -13.10 -21.30
C PHE A 33 -13.24 -12.99 -20.35
N VAL A 34 -13.99 -14.08 -20.23
CA VAL A 34 -15.12 -14.18 -19.32
C VAL A 34 -14.75 -15.17 -18.23
N GLU A 35 -14.88 -14.73 -16.99
CA GLU A 35 -14.58 -15.55 -15.82
C GLU A 35 -15.75 -15.52 -14.83
N ARG A 36 -15.84 -16.55 -14.00
CA ARG A 36 -16.81 -16.61 -12.92
C ARG A 36 -16.48 -15.53 -11.89
N TYR A 37 -17.41 -14.62 -11.64
CA TYR A 37 -17.24 -13.59 -10.61
C TYR A 37 -17.48 -14.15 -9.20
N LEU A 38 -16.59 -13.83 -8.26
CA LEU A 38 -16.73 -14.14 -6.83
C LEU A 38 -17.00 -12.83 -6.07
N ASP A 39 -18.09 -12.78 -5.30
CA ASP A 39 -18.59 -11.51 -4.73
C ASP A 39 -17.83 -11.08 -3.46
N LYS A 40 -17.72 -12.00 -2.51
CA LYS A 40 -16.99 -11.80 -1.25
C LYS A 40 -15.92 -12.88 -1.08
N PRO A 41 -14.97 -12.99 -2.02
CA PRO A 41 -13.94 -14.00 -1.93
C PRO A 41 -12.95 -13.63 -0.83
N ARG A 42 -12.42 -14.67 -0.20
CA ARG A 42 -11.20 -14.59 0.61
C ARG A 42 -10.00 -14.75 -0.30
N HIS A 43 -8.95 -13.98 -0.04
CA HIS A 43 -7.66 -14.16 -0.70
C HIS A 43 -6.82 -15.09 0.18
N VAL A 44 -6.61 -16.31 -0.30
CA VAL A 44 -5.84 -17.32 0.41
C VAL A 44 -4.67 -17.74 -0.46
N GLU A 45 -3.51 -17.96 0.14
CA GLU A 45 -2.31 -18.29 -0.60
C GLU A 45 -1.50 -19.39 0.08
N ALA A 46 -0.73 -20.11 -0.72
CA ALA A 46 0.17 -21.17 -0.28
C ALA A 46 1.63 -20.75 -0.51
N GLN A 47 2.40 -20.69 0.57
CA GLN A 47 3.85 -20.51 0.48
C GLN A 47 4.49 -21.80 0.01
N VAL A 48 5.19 -21.75 -1.12
CA VAL A 48 5.98 -22.87 -1.61
C VAL A 48 7.47 -22.59 -1.46
N ILE A 49 8.22 -23.64 -1.17
CA ILE A 49 9.67 -23.70 -1.35
C ILE A 49 9.98 -24.94 -2.18
N ALA A 50 10.78 -24.77 -3.23
CA ALA A 50 11.14 -25.83 -4.15
C ALA A 50 12.64 -25.81 -4.46
N ASP A 51 13.29 -26.97 -4.53
CA ASP A 51 14.70 -27.06 -4.94
C ASP A 51 14.85 -27.44 -6.41
N GLN A 52 16.11 -27.48 -6.86
CA GLN A 52 16.47 -27.85 -8.23
C GLN A 52 16.40 -29.37 -8.48
N HIS A 53 16.04 -30.17 -7.46
CA HIS A 53 16.03 -31.63 -7.46
C HIS A 53 14.61 -32.21 -7.54
N GLY A 54 13.61 -31.34 -7.72
CA GLY A 54 12.21 -31.72 -7.88
C GLY A 54 11.43 -31.84 -6.57
N ASN A 55 12.00 -31.42 -5.44
CA ASN A 55 11.27 -31.38 -4.18
C ASN A 55 10.47 -30.08 -4.08
N VAL A 56 9.20 -30.18 -3.70
CA VAL A 56 8.31 -29.03 -3.48
C VAL A 56 7.56 -29.19 -2.17
N ILE A 57 7.72 -28.22 -1.27
CA ILE A 57 7.09 -28.16 0.05
C ILE A 57 6.17 -26.95 0.12
N VAL A 58 4.97 -27.14 0.66
CA VAL A 58 4.09 -26.04 1.03
C VAL A 58 4.36 -25.72 2.49
N ALA A 59 5.10 -24.64 2.73
CA ALA A 59 5.54 -24.24 4.07
C ALA A 59 4.39 -23.75 4.96
N GLY A 60 3.27 -23.34 4.37
CA GLY A 60 2.08 -22.91 5.09
C GLY A 60 1.10 -22.17 4.19
N THR A 61 -0.10 -21.92 4.70
CA THR A 61 -1.10 -21.08 4.05
C THR A 61 -1.22 -19.73 4.74
N ARG A 62 -1.61 -18.69 4.00
CA ARG A 62 -1.93 -17.37 4.53
C ARG A 62 -3.28 -16.89 4.05
N ASP A 63 -3.98 -16.14 4.87
CA ASP A 63 -5.13 -15.35 4.46
C ASP A 63 -4.73 -13.88 4.41
N CYS A 64 -4.95 -13.26 3.25
CA CYS A 64 -4.62 -11.86 2.96
C CYS A 64 -5.89 -11.08 2.56
N SER A 65 -7.06 -11.52 3.05
CA SER A 65 -8.35 -10.97 2.65
C SER A 65 -8.56 -9.54 3.11
N LEU A 66 -7.91 -9.11 4.20
CA LEU A 66 -7.99 -7.73 4.66
C LEU A 66 -7.03 -6.86 3.84
N GLN A 67 -7.57 -6.33 2.76
CA GLN A 67 -6.87 -5.48 1.81
C GLN A 67 -7.73 -4.26 1.46
N ARG A 68 -7.08 -3.18 1.04
CA ARG A 68 -7.71 -1.98 0.51
C ARG A 68 -7.29 -1.81 -0.95
N ARG A 69 -8.24 -1.75 -1.88
CA ARG A 69 -7.97 -1.53 -3.32
C ARG A 69 -6.81 -2.39 -3.85
N PHE A 70 -6.81 -3.67 -3.47
CA PHE A 70 -5.78 -4.66 -3.82
C PHE A 70 -4.41 -4.50 -3.12
N GLN A 71 -4.27 -3.56 -2.18
CA GLN A 71 -3.14 -3.45 -1.26
C GLN A 71 -3.43 -4.25 0.00
N LYS A 72 -2.70 -5.34 0.24
CA LYS A 72 -2.79 -6.14 1.48
C LYS A 72 -2.38 -5.27 2.68
N LEU A 73 -3.14 -5.33 3.76
CA LEU A 73 -2.91 -4.52 4.97
C LEU A 73 -2.69 -5.39 6.22
N VAL A 74 -3.43 -6.49 6.33
CA VAL A 74 -3.26 -7.49 7.36
C VAL A 74 -3.27 -8.88 6.75
N GLU A 75 -2.30 -9.67 7.16
CA GLU A 75 -2.12 -11.06 6.74
C GLU A 75 -2.11 -11.96 7.97
N GLU A 76 -2.63 -13.17 7.83
CA GLU A 76 -2.59 -14.15 8.92
C GLU A 76 -2.23 -15.56 8.45
N ALA A 77 -1.47 -16.26 9.28
CA ALA A 77 -1.08 -17.65 9.07
C ALA A 77 -1.33 -18.50 10.32
N PRO A 78 -1.75 -19.76 10.17
CA PRO A 78 -2.28 -20.35 8.94
C PRO A 78 -3.58 -19.66 8.50
N ALA A 79 -3.97 -19.79 7.23
CA ALA A 79 -5.27 -19.29 6.77
C ALA A 79 -6.40 -19.95 7.60
N PRO A 80 -7.21 -19.17 8.36
CA PRO A 80 -8.19 -19.74 9.28
C PRO A 80 -9.42 -20.26 8.54
N PHE A 81 -10.24 -21.08 9.19
CA PHE A 81 -11.58 -21.47 8.71
C PHE A 81 -11.61 -22.16 7.32
N LEU A 82 -10.49 -22.71 6.87
CA LEU A 82 -10.48 -23.61 5.71
C LEU A 82 -10.93 -25.00 6.15
N THR A 83 -11.79 -25.63 5.36
CA THR A 83 -12.08 -27.05 5.53
C THR A 83 -10.86 -27.91 5.16
N ASP A 84 -10.78 -29.13 5.69
CA ASP A 84 -9.70 -30.07 5.36
C ASP A 84 -9.63 -30.36 3.85
N ALA A 85 -10.78 -30.39 3.17
CA ALA A 85 -10.85 -30.58 1.73
C ALA A 85 -10.21 -29.41 0.98
N GLN A 86 -10.55 -28.16 1.35
CA GLN A 86 -9.95 -26.96 0.75
C GLN A 86 -8.46 -26.88 1.04
N ARG A 87 -8.02 -27.15 2.27
CA ARG A 87 -6.60 -27.19 2.62
C ARG A 87 -5.84 -28.20 1.76
N LYS A 88 -6.37 -29.42 1.61
CA LYS A 88 -5.77 -30.46 0.78
C LYS A 88 -5.71 -30.05 -0.69
N GLU A 89 -6.77 -29.44 -1.21
CA GLU A 89 -6.83 -28.96 -2.59
C GLU A 89 -5.80 -27.85 -2.84
N ILE A 90 -5.70 -26.86 -1.96
CA ILE A 90 -4.70 -25.79 -2.03
C ILE A 90 -3.28 -26.36 -2.00
N HIS A 91 -2.96 -27.24 -1.03
CA HIS A 91 -1.62 -27.81 -0.93
C HIS A 91 -1.25 -28.65 -2.15
N SER A 92 -2.15 -29.55 -2.57
CA SER A 92 -1.87 -30.46 -3.69
C SER A 92 -1.77 -29.74 -5.03
N SER A 93 -2.65 -28.77 -5.29
CA SER A 93 -2.60 -27.96 -6.52
C SER A 93 -1.38 -27.05 -6.56
N ALA A 94 -1.00 -26.41 -5.45
CA ALA A 94 0.18 -25.54 -5.39
C ALA A 94 1.45 -26.32 -5.75
N LYS A 95 1.61 -27.54 -5.21
CA LYS A 95 2.71 -28.44 -5.55
C LYS A 95 2.69 -28.83 -7.01
N ALA A 96 1.54 -29.25 -7.53
CA ALA A 96 1.39 -29.68 -8.91
C ALA A 96 1.74 -28.56 -9.90
N ILE A 97 1.29 -27.32 -9.64
CA ILE A 97 1.60 -26.14 -10.46
C ILE A 97 3.11 -25.89 -10.47
N CYS A 98 3.76 -25.89 -9.30
CA CYS A 98 5.21 -25.62 -9.21
C CYS A 98 6.05 -26.71 -9.88
N LEU A 99 5.66 -27.99 -9.72
CA LEU A 99 6.31 -29.12 -10.37
C LEU A 99 6.21 -29.02 -11.90
N GLU A 100 5.00 -28.76 -12.43
CA GLU A 100 4.77 -28.64 -13.87
C GLU A 100 5.55 -27.45 -14.47
N ALA A 101 5.63 -26.34 -13.73
CA ALA A 101 6.39 -25.16 -14.15
C ALA A 101 7.91 -25.33 -14.05
N GLY A 102 8.41 -26.40 -13.42
CA GLY A 102 9.84 -26.54 -13.09
C GLY A 102 10.35 -25.45 -12.14
N TYR A 103 9.49 -24.99 -11.22
CA TYR A 103 9.80 -23.90 -10.30
C TYR A 103 10.81 -24.32 -9.23
N TYR A 104 11.73 -23.41 -8.88
CA TYR A 104 12.62 -23.53 -7.73
C TYR A 104 12.79 -22.17 -7.04
N GLY A 105 13.18 -22.20 -5.76
CA GLY A 105 13.20 -21.06 -4.86
C GLY A 105 11.95 -20.98 -3.99
N ALA A 106 11.74 -19.83 -3.36
CA ALA A 106 10.51 -19.53 -2.63
C ALA A 106 9.52 -18.82 -3.55
N GLY A 107 8.24 -19.21 -3.51
CA GLY A 107 7.18 -18.59 -4.29
C GLY A 107 5.84 -18.69 -3.57
N THR A 108 4.81 -18.05 -4.12
CA THR A 108 3.48 -18.09 -3.53
C THR A 108 2.45 -18.38 -4.61
N VAL A 109 1.62 -19.39 -4.38
CA VAL A 109 0.47 -19.70 -5.24
C VAL A 109 -0.76 -19.07 -4.62
N GLU A 110 -1.42 -18.18 -5.34
CA GLU A 110 -2.55 -17.37 -4.84
C GLU A 110 -3.88 -17.95 -5.32
N TYR A 111 -4.87 -17.93 -4.43
CA TYR A 111 -6.20 -18.46 -4.64
C TYR A 111 -7.27 -17.47 -4.16
N LEU A 112 -8.43 -17.56 -4.79
CA LEU A 112 -9.67 -16.99 -4.29
C LEU A 112 -10.57 -18.11 -3.76
N VAL A 113 -11.00 -17.98 -2.51
CA VAL A 113 -11.95 -18.90 -1.88
C VAL A 113 -13.33 -18.24 -1.81
N GLY A 114 -14.28 -18.79 -2.55
CA GLY A 114 -15.67 -18.32 -2.59
C GLY A 114 -16.46 -18.71 -1.34
N GLN A 115 -17.58 -18.02 -1.09
CA GLN A 115 -18.50 -18.34 0.02
C GLN A 115 -19.17 -19.71 -0.14
N ASP A 116 -19.27 -20.22 -1.37
CA ASP A 116 -19.75 -21.56 -1.69
C ASP A 116 -18.67 -22.64 -1.49
N GLY A 117 -17.49 -22.25 -1.01
CA GLY A 117 -16.36 -23.13 -0.75
C GLY A 117 -15.46 -23.37 -1.95
N LEU A 118 -15.78 -22.81 -3.13
CA LEU A 118 -14.96 -22.97 -4.34
C LEU A 118 -13.56 -22.38 -4.13
N VAL A 119 -12.54 -23.19 -4.38
CA VAL A 119 -11.14 -22.74 -4.48
C VAL A 119 -10.83 -22.47 -5.94
N SER A 120 -10.44 -21.24 -6.28
CA SER A 120 -10.05 -20.85 -7.64
C SER A 120 -8.62 -20.37 -7.63
N PHE A 121 -7.79 -20.88 -8.54
CA PHE A 121 -6.43 -20.39 -8.76
C PHE A 121 -6.47 -18.98 -9.33
N LEU A 122 -5.62 -18.09 -8.81
CA LEU A 122 -5.46 -16.72 -9.31
C LEU A 122 -4.16 -16.58 -10.12
N GLU A 123 -3.02 -16.71 -9.45
CA GLU A 123 -1.71 -16.59 -10.07
C GLU A 123 -0.59 -17.23 -9.23
N VAL A 124 0.63 -17.24 -9.77
CA VAL A 124 1.84 -17.60 -9.03
C VAL A 124 2.79 -16.41 -8.98
N ASN A 125 3.11 -15.96 -7.78
CA ASN A 125 4.14 -14.97 -7.55
C ASN A 125 5.50 -15.66 -7.37
N THR A 126 6.37 -15.52 -8.36
CA THR A 126 7.69 -16.16 -8.48
C THR A 126 8.78 -15.45 -7.68
N ARG A 127 8.43 -15.00 -6.47
CA ARG A 127 9.30 -14.26 -5.55
C ARG A 127 8.88 -14.53 -4.11
N LEU A 128 9.76 -14.18 -3.17
CA LEU A 128 9.38 -14.11 -1.77
C LEU A 128 8.32 -13.01 -1.60
N GLN A 129 7.23 -13.32 -0.91
CA GLN A 129 6.19 -12.34 -0.59
C GLN A 129 6.58 -11.48 0.60
N VAL A 130 5.96 -10.30 0.72
CA VAL A 130 6.25 -9.34 1.81
C VAL A 130 5.89 -9.97 3.16
N GLU A 131 4.74 -10.64 3.17
CA GLU A 131 4.06 -11.36 4.23
C GLU A 131 4.62 -12.76 4.51
N HIS A 132 5.83 -13.07 4.04
CA HIS A 132 6.50 -14.33 4.38
C HIS A 132 6.73 -14.54 5.90
N PRO A 133 6.94 -13.51 6.75
CA PRO A 133 7.21 -13.73 8.17
C PRO A 133 6.12 -14.48 8.92
N VAL A 134 4.82 -14.29 8.62
CA VAL A 134 3.76 -15.08 9.30
C VAL A 134 3.89 -16.57 8.98
N THR A 135 4.36 -16.93 7.79
CA THR A 135 4.69 -18.31 7.47
C THR A 135 5.95 -18.75 8.19
N GLU A 136 7.00 -17.93 8.29
CA GLU A 136 8.19 -18.28 9.08
C GLU A 136 7.84 -18.54 10.55
N GLU A 137 7.00 -17.71 11.16
CA GLU A 137 6.61 -17.83 12.57
C GLU A 137 5.84 -19.13 12.85
N THR A 138 4.92 -19.49 11.95
CA THR A 138 4.09 -20.70 12.09
C THR A 138 4.80 -21.97 11.64
N SER A 139 5.67 -21.91 10.64
CA SER A 139 6.41 -23.09 10.16
C SER A 139 7.75 -23.29 10.88
N GLY A 140 8.31 -22.23 11.48
CA GLY A 140 9.68 -22.07 11.96
C GLY A 140 10.74 -22.41 10.92
N ILE A 141 10.45 -22.12 9.66
CA ILE A 141 11.38 -22.17 8.53
C ILE A 141 11.83 -20.74 8.25
N ASP A 142 13.14 -20.50 8.23
CA ASP A 142 13.72 -19.28 7.68
C ASP A 142 13.72 -19.40 6.15
N LEU A 143 12.79 -18.70 5.50
CA LEU A 143 12.54 -18.83 4.06
C LEU A 143 13.67 -18.19 3.24
N VAL A 144 14.24 -17.09 3.74
CA VAL A 144 15.37 -16.41 3.09
C VAL A 144 16.60 -17.32 3.10
N LEU A 145 16.88 -17.99 4.21
CA LEU A 145 17.95 -18.96 4.31
C LEU A 145 17.74 -20.15 3.35
N GLN A 146 16.51 -20.66 3.23
CA GLN A 146 16.21 -21.72 2.26
C GLN A 146 16.49 -21.25 0.83
N GLN A 147 16.14 -20.02 0.46
CA GLN A 147 16.44 -19.48 -0.86
C GLN A 147 17.94 -19.51 -1.16
N PHE A 148 18.80 -19.15 -0.19
CA PHE A 148 20.25 -19.25 -0.38
C PHE A 148 20.74 -20.68 -0.58
N ARG A 149 20.23 -21.64 0.20
CA ARG A 149 20.58 -23.07 0.05
C ARG A 149 20.17 -23.62 -1.31
N ILE A 150 18.94 -23.34 -1.74
CA ILE A 150 18.41 -23.72 -3.05
C ILE A 150 19.25 -23.08 -4.18
N ALA A 151 19.62 -21.80 -4.03
CA ALA A 151 20.47 -21.12 -5.00
C ALA A 151 21.87 -21.73 -5.09
N ASN A 152 22.39 -22.30 -3.99
CA ASN A 152 23.63 -23.08 -3.99
C ASN A 152 23.49 -24.50 -4.56
N GLY A 153 22.28 -24.90 -5.00
CA GLY A 153 22.00 -26.22 -5.52
C GLY A 153 21.86 -27.30 -4.44
N GLU A 154 21.68 -26.90 -3.17
CA GLU A 154 21.40 -27.86 -2.09
C GLU A 154 19.97 -28.41 -2.19
N GLU A 155 19.78 -29.65 -1.72
CA GLU A 155 18.46 -30.25 -1.54
C GLU A 155 17.74 -29.68 -0.31
N LEU A 156 16.41 -29.63 -0.35
CA LEU A 156 15.60 -29.29 0.81
C LEU A 156 15.81 -30.34 1.92
N THR A 157 16.22 -29.89 3.11
CA THR A 157 16.28 -30.75 4.29
C THR A 157 14.89 -31.09 4.85
N ILE A 158 13.87 -30.34 4.41
CA ILE A 158 12.47 -30.49 4.83
C ILE A 158 11.77 -31.34 3.78
N THR A 159 11.27 -32.50 4.21
CA THR A 159 10.74 -33.53 3.31
C THR A 159 9.22 -33.60 3.31
N GLU A 160 8.55 -32.89 4.21
CA GLU A 160 7.10 -32.86 4.36
C GLU A 160 6.60 -31.44 4.63
N ASP A 161 5.32 -31.20 4.35
CA ASP A 161 4.68 -29.92 4.67
C ASP A 161 4.62 -29.80 6.20
N PRO A 162 5.16 -28.73 6.79
CA PRO A 162 5.18 -28.57 8.25
C PRO A 162 3.77 -28.34 8.80
N GLU A 163 3.47 -28.96 9.95
CA GLU A 163 2.26 -28.61 10.70
C GLU A 163 2.42 -27.22 11.33
N PRO A 164 1.45 -26.31 11.19
CA PRO A 164 1.53 -24.97 11.75
C PRO A 164 1.67 -24.97 13.28
N ARG A 165 2.59 -24.14 13.78
CA ARG A 165 2.83 -23.88 15.20
C ARG A 165 2.17 -22.57 15.59
N GLY A 166 1.03 -22.67 16.27
CA GLY A 166 0.28 -21.49 16.70
C GLY A 166 -0.34 -20.72 15.53
N HIS A 167 -0.50 -19.40 15.73
CA HIS A 167 -1.11 -18.49 14.77
C HIS A 167 -0.35 -17.16 14.77
N SER A 168 -0.16 -16.55 13.62
CA SER A 168 0.56 -15.29 13.47
C SER A 168 -0.23 -14.31 12.61
N PHE A 169 -0.25 -13.04 13.04
CA PHE A 169 -0.75 -11.91 12.28
C PHE A 169 0.43 -11.03 11.85
N GLU A 170 0.40 -10.51 10.64
CA GLU A 170 1.25 -9.42 10.19
C GLU A 170 0.42 -8.20 9.87
N PHE A 171 0.88 -7.04 10.33
CA PHE A 171 0.30 -5.73 10.06
C PHE A 171 1.33 -4.92 9.27
N ARG A 172 0.96 -4.49 8.07
CA ARG A 172 1.80 -3.56 7.30
C ARG A 172 1.68 -2.15 7.87
N ILE A 173 2.78 -1.58 8.33
CA ILE A 173 2.82 -0.24 8.91
C ILE A 173 3.15 0.75 7.82
N ASN A 174 2.12 1.21 7.11
CA ASN A 174 2.22 2.22 6.05
C ASN A 174 2.09 3.64 6.59
N GLY A 175 2.86 4.57 6.00
CA GLY A 175 2.76 6.01 6.16
C GLY A 175 1.56 6.57 5.39
N GLU A 176 0.35 6.22 5.83
CA GLU A 176 -0.92 6.64 5.22
C GLU A 176 -1.90 7.10 6.30
N ASP A 177 -2.67 8.16 6.02
CA ASP A 177 -3.69 8.68 6.94
C ASP A 177 -5.03 7.95 6.76
N ALA A 178 -5.25 6.90 7.55
CA ALA A 178 -6.50 6.13 7.52
C ALA A 178 -7.75 7.00 7.80
N GLY A 179 -7.65 8.05 8.62
CA GLY A 179 -8.75 8.97 8.91
C GLY A 179 -9.10 9.91 7.76
N ARG A 180 -8.20 10.04 6.77
CA ARG A 180 -8.44 10.76 5.51
C ARG A 180 -8.53 9.82 4.31
N GLY A 181 -9.02 8.60 4.52
CA GLY A 181 -9.20 7.63 3.44
C GLY A 181 -7.89 7.02 2.93
N PHE A 182 -6.91 6.86 3.83
CA PHE A 182 -5.59 6.25 3.59
C PHE A 182 -4.80 6.99 2.50
N LEU A 183 -4.71 8.31 2.65
CA LEU A 183 -3.87 9.14 1.80
C LEU A 183 -2.40 8.92 2.18
N PRO A 184 -1.49 8.70 1.22
CA PRO A 184 -0.06 8.66 1.50
C PRO A 184 0.40 9.95 2.18
N ALA A 185 1.19 9.80 3.24
CA ALA A 185 1.70 10.88 4.06
C ALA A 185 3.24 10.80 4.12
N PRO A 186 3.96 11.18 3.05
CA PRO A 186 5.42 11.27 3.12
C PRO A 186 5.83 12.29 4.18
N GLY A 187 6.96 12.04 4.85
CA GLY A 187 7.49 12.97 5.83
C GLY A 187 8.49 12.37 6.80
N PRO A 188 8.96 13.17 7.78
CA PRO A 188 9.93 12.72 8.76
C PRO A 188 9.28 11.77 9.76
N VAL A 189 9.99 10.70 10.11
CA VAL A 189 9.70 9.86 11.26
C VAL A 189 10.40 10.50 12.46
N THR A 190 9.70 11.33 13.25
CA THR A 190 10.34 12.03 14.40
C THR A 190 10.57 11.07 15.57
N THR A 191 9.62 10.18 15.80
CA THR A 191 9.69 9.13 16.83
C THR A 191 9.32 7.81 16.19
N PHE A 192 10.10 6.77 16.47
CA PHE A 192 9.78 5.38 16.14
C PHE A 192 10.05 4.51 17.36
N THR A 193 8.98 4.13 18.06
CA THR A 193 9.02 3.24 19.21
C THR A 193 8.29 1.95 18.86
N ALA A 194 9.05 0.94 18.42
CA ALA A 194 8.52 -0.36 18.09
C ALA A 194 8.12 -1.14 19.37
N PRO A 195 7.03 -1.94 19.33
CA PRO A 195 6.66 -2.82 20.42
C PRO A 195 7.65 -3.98 20.53
N SER A 196 7.68 -4.63 21.69
CA SER A 196 8.58 -5.75 21.94
C SER A 196 7.93 -6.81 22.84
N GLY A 197 8.70 -7.86 23.16
CA GLY A 197 8.30 -8.92 24.08
C GLY A 197 7.93 -10.23 23.38
N PRO A 198 7.49 -11.25 24.15
CA PRO A 198 7.25 -12.58 23.63
C PRO A 198 6.21 -12.60 22.51
N GLY A 199 6.54 -13.25 21.39
CA GLY A 199 5.67 -13.38 20.23
C GLY A 199 5.47 -12.08 19.44
N VAL A 200 6.36 -11.10 19.59
CA VAL A 200 6.36 -9.85 18.81
C VAL A 200 7.67 -9.74 18.04
N ARG A 201 7.56 -9.67 16.71
CA ARG A 201 8.65 -9.42 15.77
C ARG A 201 8.33 -8.15 14.98
N VAL A 202 9.36 -7.34 14.73
CA VAL A 202 9.22 -6.13 13.91
C VAL A 202 10.33 -6.13 12.88
N ASP A 203 9.95 -6.17 11.61
CA ASP A 203 10.86 -5.99 10.48
C ASP A 203 10.71 -4.53 10.02
N SER A 204 11.68 -3.66 10.28
CA SER A 204 11.60 -2.22 9.98
C SER A 204 12.59 -1.82 8.89
N GLY A 205 12.16 -0.91 8.00
CA GLY A 205 13.03 -0.21 7.06
C GLY A 205 13.41 1.21 7.52
N VAL A 206 12.93 1.64 8.69
CA VAL A 206 13.07 3.00 9.20
C VAL A 206 13.44 3.03 10.67
N GLU A 207 13.97 4.17 11.12
CA GLU A 207 14.24 4.51 12.51
C GLU A 207 13.89 5.97 12.81
N SER A 208 13.92 6.37 14.09
CA SER A 208 13.72 7.77 14.48
C SER A 208 14.74 8.68 13.78
N GLY A 209 14.26 9.73 13.11
CA GLY A 209 15.05 10.63 12.28
C GLY A 209 15.05 10.30 10.78
N SER A 210 14.46 9.16 10.36
CA SER A 210 14.30 8.83 8.94
C SER A 210 13.36 9.81 8.23
N VAL A 211 13.50 9.96 6.91
CA VAL A 211 12.61 10.77 6.08
C VAL A 211 12.06 9.92 4.93
N ILE A 212 10.73 9.86 4.83
CA ILE A 212 10.03 9.05 3.83
C ILE A 212 9.65 9.94 2.65
N GLY A 213 10.30 9.71 1.52
CA GLY A 213 9.98 10.41 0.28
C GLY A 213 8.80 9.78 -0.47
N GLY A 214 7.99 10.59 -1.15
CA GLY A 214 6.83 10.12 -1.92
C GLY A 214 7.17 9.29 -3.18
N GLN A 215 8.45 9.08 -3.48
CA GLN A 215 8.91 8.27 -4.60
C GLN A 215 9.02 6.76 -4.31
N PHE A 216 8.91 6.36 -3.03
CA PHE A 216 9.00 4.95 -2.61
C PHE A 216 7.65 4.45 -2.08
N ASP A 217 7.58 3.15 -1.81
CA ASP A 217 6.43 2.54 -1.14
C ASP A 217 6.20 3.18 0.25
N SER A 218 4.95 3.30 0.67
CA SER A 218 4.57 3.92 1.95
C SER A 218 4.88 3.03 3.16
N MET A 219 5.24 1.76 2.98
CA MET A 219 5.50 0.81 4.06
C MET A 219 6.79 1.15 4.84
N LEU A 220 6.62 1.42 6.14
CA LEU A 220 7.68 1.75 7.08
C LEU A 220 8.26 0.51 7.76
N ALA A 221 7.36 -0.39 8.17
CA ALA A 221 7.68 -1.60 8.92
C ALA A 221 6.59 -2.66 8.75
N LYS A 222 6.89 -3.87 9.22
CA LYS A 222 5.94 -4.96 9.40
C LYS A 222 5.91 -5.32 10.88
N LEU A 223 4.73 -5.32 11.48
CA LEU A 223 4.55 -5.82 12.85
C LEU A 223 3.99 -7.23 12.77
N ILE A 224 4.74 -8.20 13.29
CA ILE A 224 4.35 -9.61 13.28
C ILE A 224 4.10 -10.08 14.70
N VAL A 225 2.95 -10.68 14.93
CA VAL A 225 2.45 -11.05 16.25
C VAL A 225 1.97 -12.48 16.26
N THR A 226 2.70 -13.33 16.98
CA THR A 226 2.47 -14.77 17.05
C THR A 226 1.91 -15.17 18.42
N GLY A 227 0.97 -16.10 18.47
CA GLY A 227 0.43 -16.71 19.69
C GLY A 227 0.14 -18.20 19.52
N ALA A 228 -0.14 -18.92 20.61
CA ALA A 228 -0.44 -20.35 20.52
C ALA A 228 -1.80 -20.61 19.85
N THR A 229 -2.71 -19.64 19.89
CA THR A 229 -3.99 -19.64 19.18
C THR A 229 -4.20 -18.30 18.47
N ARG A 230 -5.13 -18.27 17.51
CA ARG A 230 -5.56 -17.04 16.85
C ARG A 230 -6.07 -15.99 17.85
N GLU A 231 -6.82 -16.42 18.87
CA GLU A 231 -7.32 -15.54 19.94
C GLU A 231 -6.17 -14.92 20.76
N GLU A 232 -5.17 -15.71 21.11
CA GLU A 232 -3.99 -15.21 21.83
C GLU A 232 -3.18 -14.23 20.97
N ALA A 233 -3.00 -14.55 19.68
CA ALA A 233 -2.33 -13.66 18.74
C ALA A 233 -3.08 -12.34 18.56
N LEU A 234 -4.43 -12.36 18.51
CA LEU A 234 -5.27 -11.14 18.50
C LEU A 234 -5.09 -10.32 19.79
N ALA A 235 -5.17 -10.96 20.96
CA ALA A 235 -5.00 -10.28 22.25
C ALA A 235 -3.62 -9.64 22.37
N ARG A 236 -2.57 -10.35 21.93
CA ARG A 236 -1.19 -9.82 21.87
C ARG A 236 -1.08 -8.68 20.85
N SER A 237 -1.78 -8.77 19.71
CA SER A 237 -1.77 -7.72 18.68
C SER A 237 -2.34 -6.41 19.20
N ARG A 238 -3.43 -6.46 19.97
CA ARG A 238 -3.98 -5.26 20.64
C ARG A 238 -2.95 -4.56 21.51
N ARG A 239 -2.18 -5.32 22.31
CA ARG A 239 -1.10 -4.77 23.13
C ARG A 239 0.01 -4.17 22.25
N ALA A 240 0.52 -4.94 21.29
CA ALA A 240 1.63 -4.52 20.45
C ALA A 240 1.31 -3.27 19.63
N LEU A 241 0.10 -3.18 19.06
CA LEU A 241 -0.36 -2.00 18.33
C LEU A 241 -0.55 -0.78 19.24
N ALA A 242 -1.02 -0.97 20.48
CA ALA A 242 -1.14 0.13 21.45
C ALA A 242 0.22 0.66 21.94
N GLU A 243 1.25 -0.18 21.94
CA GLU A 243 2.63 0.20 22.30
C GLU A 243 3.41 0.79 21.10
N PHE A 244 2.97 0.53 19.86
CA PHE A 244 3.66 1.00 18.66
C PHE A 244 3.39 2.49 18.42
N THR A 245 4.39 3.32 18.66
CA THR A 245 4.32 4.76 18.42
C THR A 245 5.18 5.16 17.22
N VAL A 246 4.56 5.84 16.26
CA VAL A 246 5.25 6.49 15.13
C VAL A 246 4.74 7.94 15.04
N ASP A 247 5.63 8.90 15.22
CA ASP A 247 5.32 10.33 15.15
C ASP A 247 5.99 10.98 13.93
N GLY A 248 5.48 12.15 13.53
CA GLY A 248 6.03 12.98 12.46
C GLY A 248 5.34 12.79 11.11
N LEU A 249 4.67 11.67 10.91
CA LEU A 249 3.75 11.43 9.79
C LEU A 249 2.54 10.58 10.22
N ALA A 250 1.50 10.58 9.39
CA ALA A 250 0.34 9.73 9.61
C ALA A 250 0.69 8.26 9.33
N THR A 251 0.10 7.34 10.09
CA THR A 251 0.26 5.90 9.86
C THR A 251 -1.08 5.16 9.95
N VAL A 252 -1.11 3.94 9.42
CA VAL A 252 -2.27 3.03 9.51
C VAL A 252 -2.40 2.30 10.85
N ILE A 253 -1.51 2.54 11.83
CA ILE A 253 -1.57 1.90 13.16
C ILE A 253 -2.94 2.06 13.83
N PRO A 254 -3.58 3.25 13.84
CA PRO A 254 -4.91 3.41 14.43
C PRO A 254 -5.99 2.57 13.74
N PHE A 255 -5.89 2.38 12.42
CA PHE A 255 -6.77 1.49 11.69
C PHE A 255 -6.57 0.03 12.12
N HIS A 256 -5.33 -0.44 12.18
CA HIS A 256 -5.02 -1.79 12.64
C HIS A 256 -5.53 -2.05 14.05
N ALA A 257 -5.36 -1.08 14.97
CA ALA A 257 -5.85 -1.16 16.34
C ALA A 257 -7.39 -1.29 16.41
N ALA A 258 -8.11 -0.59 15.51
CA ALA A 258 -9.55 -0.72 15.39
C ALA A 258 -9.96 -2.10 14.84
N VAL A 259 -9.30 -2.56 13.77
CA VAL A 259 -9.59 -3.85 13.11
C VAL A 259 -9.42 -5.04 14.05
N VAL A 260 -8.33 -5.10 14.83
CA VAL A 260 -8.12 -6.23 15.77
C VAL A 260 -9.16 -6.30 16.89
N SER A 261 -9.99 -5.27 17.03
CA SER A 261 -11.09 -5.20 17.98
C SER A 261 -12.46 -5.31 17.31
N ASP A 262 -12.51 -5.41 15.98
CA ASP A 262 -13.75 -5.47 15.22
C ASP A 262 -14.31 -6.91 15.15
N PRO A 263 -15.60 -7.13 15.47
CA PRO A 263 -16.23 -8.44 15.40
C PRO A 263 -16.13 -9.12 14.03
N ALA A 264 -16.15 -8.36 12.93
CA ALA A 264 -16.04 -8.89 11.57
C ALA A 264 -14.69 -9.56 11.32
N PHE A 265 -13.61 -9.04 11.93
CA PHE A 265 -12.25 -9.60 11.81
C PHE A 265 -11.97 -10.67 12.88
N ILE A 266 -12.48 -10.49 14.09
CA ILE A 266 -12.35 -11.48 15.18
C ILE A 266 -13.07 -12.77 14.80
N GLY A 267 -14.30 -12.68 14.25
CA GLY A 267 -15.10 -13.83 13.91
C GLY A 267 -15.79 -14.48 15.12
N ASP A 268 -16.47 -15.59 14.88
CA ASP A 268 -17.26 -16.34 15.87
C ASP A 268 -16.61 -17.67 16.31
N GLY A 269 -15.42 -17.96 15.82
CA GLY A 269 -14.68 -19.20 16.07
C GLY A 269 -14.73 -20.20 14.92
N ASP A 270 -15.75 -20.11 14.06
CA ASP A 270 -15.90 -20.96 12.87
C ASP A 270 -15.75 -20.16 11.57
N SER A 271 -16.01 -18.86 11.61
CA SER A 271 -15.91 -17.97 10.46
C SER A 271 -15.61 -16.53 10.87
N PHE A 272 -15.35 -15.69 9.87
CA PHE A 272 -15.28 -14.23 10.00
C PHE A 272 -15.96 -13.57 8.79
N SER A 273 -16.24 -12.27 8.85
CA SER A 273 -16.97 -11.56 7.79
C SER A 273 -16.05 -10.82 6.81
N VAL A 274 -14.76 -10.75 7.10
CA VAL A 274 -13.78 -10.06 6.26
C VAL A 274 -13.62 -10.76 4.91
N HIS A 275 -13.63 -9.96 3.86
CA HIS A 275 -13.36 -10.36 2.48
C HIS A 275 -12.54 -9.26 1.78
N THR A 276 -12.07 -9.55 0.57
CA THR A 276 -11.18 -8.71 -0.26
C THR A 276 -11.65 -7.28 -0.59
N ARG A 277 -12.89 -6.92 -0.24
CA ARG A 277 -13.49 -5.59 -0.46
C ARG A 277 -14.14 -5.02 0.80
N TRP A 278 -13.91 -5.64 1.96
CA TRP A 278 -14.61 -5.34 3.19
C TRP A 278 -14.36 -3.88 3.65
N ILE A 279 -13.13 -3.39 3.47
CA ILE A 279 -12.77 -2.00 3.80
C ILE A 279 -13.60 -1.00 2.96
N GLU A 280 -13.89 -1.31 1.70
CA GLU A 280 -14.65 -0.43 0.82
C GLU A 280 -16.17 -0.53 0.98
N THR A 281 -16.68 -1.70 1.38
CA THR A 281 -18.12 -1.97 1.32
C THR A 281 -18.80 -2.06 2.68
N GLU A 282 -18.09 -2.40 3.75
CA GLU A 282 -18.68 -2.74 5.05
C GLU A 282 -18.00 -2.07 6.24
N TRP A 283 -16.73 -1.69 6.12
CA TRP A 283 -16.01 -0.98 7.18
C TRP A 283 -16.56 0.43 7.40
N ASP A 284 -17.00 0.71 8.62
CA ASP A 284 -17.35 2.05 9.07
C ASP A 284 -16.11 2.73 9.66
N ASN A 285 -15.49 3.62 8.89
CA ASN A 285 -14.21 4.22 9.26
C ASN A 285 -14.37 5.29 10.35
N GLN A 286 -14.14 4.90 11.59
CA GLN A 286 -14.16 5.77 12.77
C GLN A 286 -12.77 6.30 13.17
N VAL A 287 -11.74 6.08 12.34
CA VAL A 287 -10.38 6.55 12.64
C VAL A 287 -10.31 8.07 12.47
N PRO A 288 -9.86 8.83 13.50
CA PRO A 288 -9.73 10.28 13.37
C PRO A 288 -8.61 10.65 12.38
N PRO A 289 -8.78 11.71 11.58
CA PRO A 289 -7.71 12.25 10.74
C PRO A 289 -6.47 12.61 11.54
N PHE A 290 -5.30 12.36 10.98
CA PHE A 290 -4.06 12.81 11.58
C PHE A 290 -3.97 14.35 11.56
N THR A 291 -3.52 14.93 12.67
CA THR A 291 -3.43 16.39 12.86
C THR A 291 -2.03 16.85 13.28
N ALA A 292 -1.13 15.94 13.64
CA ALA A 292 0.19 16.23 14.18
C ALA A 292 1.28 16.24 13.10
N GLY A 293 1.04 16.95 12.00
CA GLY A 293 2.04 17.21 10.97
C GLY A 293 2.22 18.71 10.82
N GLN A 294 3.44 19.22 11.01
CA GLN A 294 3.78 20.47 10.34
C GLN A 294 3.83 20.13 8.84
N PRO A 295 3.20 20.93 7.96
CA PRO A 295 3.51 20.81 6.55
C PRO A 295 5.02 20.96 6.44
N ILE A 296 5.66 19.94 5.88
CA ILE A 296 7.00 20.11 5.37
C ILE A 296 6.81 21.18 4.31
N ASP A 297 7.30 22.40 4.57
CA ASP A 297 7.73 23.25 3.47
C ASP A 297 8.74 22.36 2.75
N ASP A 298 8.31 21.76 1.63
CA ASP A 298 9.19 21.03 0.71
C ASP A 298 10.47 21.83 0.64
N ASP A 299 11.58 21.16 0.95
CA ASP A 299 12.93 21.71 1.04
C ASP A 299 13.03 23.12 0.45
N GLU A 300 13.50 24.08 1.25
CA GLU A 300 14.38 25.11 0.71
C GLU A 300 15.59 24.39 0.08
N ALA A 301 15.39 23.72 -1.06
CA ALA A 301 16.40 23.15 -1.88
C ALA A 301 17.22 24.37 -2.29
N LEU A 302 18.35 24.54 -1.62
CA LEU A 302 19.31 25.57 -1.96
C LEU A 302 19.49 25.49 -3.47
N PRO A 303 19.25 26.59 -4.21
CA PRO A 303 19.17 26.54 -5.66
C PRO A 303 20.42 25.87 -6.21
N ARG A 304 20.22 24.93 -7.14
CA ARG A 304 21.33 24.23 -7.79
C ARG A 304 22.30 25.26 -8.35
N GLN A 305 23.58 25.07 -8.07
CA GLN A 305 24.63 25.97 -8.54
C GLN A 305 25.23 25.42 -9.83
N SER A 306 25.24 26.24 -10.88
CA SER A 306 25.98 25.93 -12.10
C SER A 306 27.45 26.34 -11.93
N VAL A 307 28.36 25.38 -12.06
CA VAL A 307 29.81 25.63 -12.09
C VAL A 307 30.33 25.26 -13.47
N ILE A 308 31.13 26.15 -14.07
CA ILE A 308 31.79 25.87 -15.34
C ILE A 308 33.11 25.18 -15.03
N VAL A 309 33.26 23.93 -15.50
CA VAL A 309 34.50 23.15 -15.39
C VAL A 309 35.11 22.97 -16.77
N GLU A 310 36.44 22.92 -16.83
CA GLU A 310 37.15 22.64 -18.08
C GLU A 310 37.55 21.16 -18.15
N VAL A 311 37.06 20.46 -19.17
CA VAL A 311 37.38 19.06 -19.43
C VAL A 311 37.99 18.97 -20.82
N GLY A 312 39.27 18.62 -20.91
CA GLY A 312 39.97 18.44 -22.19
C GLY A 312 40.01 19.72 -23.06
N GLY A 313 40.19 20.89 -22.46
CA GLY A 313 40.26 22.17 -23.19
C GLY A 313 38.90 22.75 -23.59
N ARG A 314 37.78 22.16 -23.14
CA ARG A 314 36.41 22.65 -23.39
C ARG A 314 35.72 22.97 -22.08
N ARG A 315 35.04 24.11 -22.04
CA ARG A 315 34.24 24.55 -20.89
C ARG A 315 32.87 23.88 -20.93
N VAL A 316 32.53 23.17 -19.86
CA VAL A 316 31.27 22.46 -19.67
C VAL A 316 30.60 22.99 -18.40
N GLU A 317 29.32 23.34 -18.50
CA GLU A 317 28.52 23.74 -17.35
C GLU A 317 28.02 22.49 -16.61
N VAL A 318 28.32 22.40 -15.32
CA VAL A 318 27.91 21.28 -14.45
C VAL A 318 27.04 21.84 -13.33
N SER A 319 25.82 21.30 -13.20
CA SER A 319 24.87 21.68 -12.17
C SER A 319 25.05 20.84 -10.91
N LEU A 320 25.43 21.45 -9.81
CA LEU A 320 25.67 20.81 -8.52
C LEU A 320 24.50 21.04 -7.55
N PRO A 321 24.22 20.09 -6.64
CA PRO A 321 23.34 20.31 -5.50
C PRO A 321 23.81 21.52 -4.67
N GLY A 322 22.88 22.29 -4.11
CA GLY A 322 23.19 23.53 -3.36
C GLY A 322 24.03 23.31 -2.09
N GLU A 323 24.10 22.08 -1.59
CA GLU A 323 24.91 21.67 -0.44
C GLU A 323 26.39 21.45 -0.79
N LEU A 324 26.71 21.21 -2.07
CA LEU A 324 28.04 20.80 -2.51
C LEU A 324 28.87 22.01 -2.95
N THR A 325 29.63 22.60 -2.04
CA THR A 325 30.55 23.72 -2.36
C THR A 325 31.91 23.18 -2.84
N LEU A 326 32.29 23.51 -4.08
CA LEU A 326 33.61 23.20 -4.62
C LEU A 326 34.53 24.43 -4.48
N GLY A 327 35.34 24.46 -3.42
CA GLY A 327 36.44 25.42 -3.28
C GLY A 327 36.86 25.74 -1.85
N GLY A 328 37.98 25.17 -1.40
CA GLY A 328 38.87 25.78 -0.39
C GLY A 328 39.12 24.96 0.89
N GLY A 329 40.14 24.12 0.87
CA GLY A 329 40.78 23.65 2.11
C GLY A 329 41.51 24.79 2.84
N SER A 330 41.71 24.59 4.15
CA SER A 330 42.44 25.42 5.13
C SER A 330 41.66 26.59 5.78
N GLY A 331 41.11 26.30 6.96
CA GLY A 331 41.20 27.15 8.16
C GLY A 331 40.54 28.53 8.12
N GLY A 332 39.37 28.64 8.77
CA GLY A 332 38.83 29.95 9.16
C GLY A 332 37.32 29.96 9.25
N ASN A 333 36.80 29.98 10.48
CA ASN A 333 35.40 30.24 10.77
C ASN A 333 35.04 31.69 10.41
N ALA A 334 34.53 31.97 9.21
CA ALA A 334 33.78 33.20 8.89
C ALA A 334 33.21 33.17 7.46
N GLY A 335 31.88 33.09 7.32
CA GLY A 335 31.22 33.28 6.04
C GLY A 335 29.77 32.84 5.99
N ALA A 336 28.99 33.10 7.05
CA ALA A 336 27.54 32.92 6.99
C ALA A 336 26.97 33.72 5.81
N VAL A 337 26.44 33.03 4.80
CA VAL A 337 25.70 33.64 3.70
C VAL A 337 24.47 34.31 4.31
N ARG A 338 24.52 35.64 4.45
CA ARG A 338 23.39 36.44 4.92
C ARG A 338 22.23 36.30 3.94
N ARG A 339 21.10 35.77 4.40
CA ARG A 339 19.79 35.88 3.72
C ARG A 339 19.55 37.35 3.33
N LYS A 340 19.37 37.63 2.03
CA LYS A 340 18.86 38.93 1.58
C LYS A 340 17.41 39.08 2.04
N PRO A 341 17.00 40.23 2.58
CA PRO A 341 15.60 40.47 2.91
C PRO A 341 14.75 40.44 1.64
N LYS A 342 13.64 39.72 1.70
CA LYS A 342 12.68 39.55 0.60
C LYS A 342 12.14 40.93 0.18
N ALA A 343 12.33 41.29 -1.08
CA ALA A 343 11.71 42.49 -1.63
C ALA A 343 10.19 42.31 -1.65
N ARG A 344 9.45 43.30 -1.15
CA ARG A 344 7.98 43.37 -1.30
C ARG A 344 7.65 43.51 -2.78
N THR A 345 7.30 42.40 -3.43
CA THR A 345 6.67 42.42 -4.74
C THR A 345 5.19 42.76 -4.58
N ARG A 346 4.76 43.80 -5.31
CA ARG A 346 3.37 44.18 -5.51
C ARG A 346 2.71 43.16 -6.45
N GLY A 347 1.52 42.70 -6.06
CA GLY A 347 0.40 42.31 -6.92
C GLY A 347 0.68 41.36 -8.09
N GLY A 348 0.46 40.06 -7.86
CA GLY A 348 0.18 39.03 -8.86
C GLY A 348 -0.70 37.96 -8.20
N ALA A 349 -1.73 37.50 -8.90
CA ALA A 349 -2.92 36.79 -8.41
C ALA A 349 -2.69 35.78 -7.26
N GLY A 350 -3.49 35.92 -6.21
CA GLY A 350 -3.32 35.18 -4.96
C GLY A 350 -3.77 33.72 -5.03
N ALA A 351 -2.95 32.84 -4.48
CA ALA A 351 -3.43 31.61 -3.85
C ALA A 351 -4.20 32.02 -2.58
N GLY A 352 -5.50 31.76 -2.56
CA GLY A 352 -6.34 32.00 -1.39
C GLY A 352 -5.93 31.11 -0.22
N ALA A 353 -5.97 31.64 1.00
CA ALA A 353 -5.84 30.83 2.21
C ALA A 353 -7.03 29.84 2.28
N ALA A 354 -6.77 28.56 2.56
CA ALA A 354 -7.80 27.54 2.67
C ALA A 354 -8.84 27.95 3.73
N SER A 355 -10.09 28.13 3.30
CA SER A 355 -11.24 28.36 4.16
C SER A 355 -11.96 27.03 4.42
N GLY A 356 -12.91 26.99 5.35
CA GLY A 356 -13.75 25.79 5.59
C GLY A 356 -14.56 25.35 4.35
N ASP A 357 -14.62 26.19 3.33
CA ASP A 357 -15.32 25.97 2.07
C ASP A 357 -14.39 25.42 0.98
N SER A 358 -13.07 25.41 1.20
CA SER A 358 -12.08 25.02 0.19
C SER A 358 -11.96 23.50 0.03
N VAL A 359 -12.15 23.02 -1.19
CA VAL A 359 -11.74 21.67 -1.63
C VAL A 359 -10.27 21.74 -2.00
N THR A 360 -9.43 21.06 -1.22
CA THR A 360 -7.97 21.10 -1.40
C THR A 360 -7.44 19.78 -1.94
N ALA A 361 -6.30 19.85 -2.63
CA ALA A 361 -5.54 18.72 -3.11
C ALA A 361 -5.07 17.89 -1.90
N PRO A 362 -5.53 16.65 -1.73
CA PRO A 362 -5.14 15.83 -0.58
C PRO A 362 -3.66 15.41 -0.61
N MET A 363 -3.05 15.42 -1.79
CA MET A 363 -1.68 14.98 -2.04
C MET A 363 -1.08 15.72 -3.26
N GLN A 364 0.24 15.64 -3.40
CA GLN A 364 0.91 16.07 -4.63
C GLN A 364 0.61 15.10 -5.76
N GLY A 365 0.34 15.61 -6.95
CA GLY A 365 0.07 14.78 -8.11
C GLY A 365 -0.20 15.60 -9.37
N THR A 366 -0.61 14.90 -10.43
CA THR A 366 -1.09 15.54 -11.66
C THR A 366 -2.60 15.42 -11.70
N VAL A 367 -3.31 16.50 -12.02
CA VAL A 367 -4.76 16.46 -12.23
C VAL A 367 -5.04 15.64 -13.50
N VAL A 368 -5.61 14.46 -13.37
CA VAL A 368 -5.98 13.61 -14.53
C VAL A 368 -7.29 14.08 -15.14
N LYS A 369 -8.24 14.44 -14.28
CA LYS A 369 -9.59 14.81 -14.69
C LYS A 369 -10.18 15.79 -13.68
N VAL A 370 -10.84 16.82 -14.18
CA VAL A 370 -11.79 17.63 -13.41
C VAL A 370 -13.18 17.14 -13.77
N ALA A 371 -13.99 16.81 -12.76
CA ALA A 371 -15.29 16.15 -12.92
C ALA A 371 -16.49 17.08 -12.70
N VAL A 372 -16.24 18.35 -12.38
CA VAL A 372 -17.24 19.39 -12.15
C VAL A 372 -16.92 20.67 -12.93
N ASP A 373 -17.95 21.45 -13.22
CA ASP A 373 -17.84 22.78 -13.84
C ASP A 373 -17.99 23.91 -12.81
N GLU A 374 -17.43 25.09 -13.13
CA GLU A 374 -17.65 26.32 -12.34
C GLU A 374 -19.15 26.65 -12.29
N GLY A 375 -19.69 26.85 -11.09
CA GLY A 375 -21.11 27.12 -10.87
C GLY A 375 -22.01 25.88 -10.80
N GLN A 376 -21.45 24.66 -10.85
CA GLN A 376 -22.20 23.42 -10.72
C GLN A 376 -22.61 23.15 -9.25
N GLU A 377 -23.85 22.72 -9.03
CA GLU A 377 -24.28 22.17 -7.73
C GLU A 377 -23.75 20.74 -7.53
N VAL A 378 -23.20 20.49 -6.35
CA VAL A 378 -22.68 19.18 -5.93
C VAL A 378 -23.26 18.78 -4.58
N ALA A 379 -23.46 17.48 -4.38
CA ALA A 379 -23.75 16.89 -3.08
C ALA A 379 -22.45 16.50 -2.36
N ALA A 380 -22.53 16.33 -1.04
CA ALA A 380 -21.41 15.78 -0.27
C ALA A 380 -21.09 14.36 -0.79
N GLY A 381 -19.82 14.11 -1.09
CA GLY A 381 -19.33 12.85 -1.68
C GLY A 381 -19.21 12.86 -3.20
N ASP A 382 -19.75 13.87 -3.90
CA ASP A 382 -19.64 13.96 -5.36
C ASP A 382 -18.19 14.17 -5.81
N LEU A 383 -17.82 13.59 -6.95
CA LEU A 383 -16.46 13.66 -7.48
C LEU A 383 -16.17 15.06 -8.04
N VAL A 384 -15.14 15.71 -7.52
CA VAL A 384 -14.68 17.05 -7.96
C VAL A 384 -13.51 16.91 -8.95
N ALA A 385 -12.49 16.13 -8.61
CA ALA A 385 -11.33 15.92 -9.47
C ALA A 385 -10.72 14.52 -9.24
N VAL A 386 -9.87 14.08 -10.15
CA VAL A 386 -9.05 12.86 -10.02
C VAL A 386 -7.60 13.26 -10.17
N LEU A 387 -6.79 12.91 -9.18
CA LEU A 387 -5.35 13.15 -9.16
C LEU A 387 -4.62 11.85 -9.44
N GLU A 388 -3.53 11.90 -10.21
CA GLU A 388 -2.59 10.80 -10.34
C GLU A 388 -1.34 11.09 -9.52
N ALA A 389 -1.02 10.17 -8.64
CA ALA A 389 0.19 10.19 -7.85
C ALA A 389 0.61 8.74 -7.58
N MET A 390 1.92 8.48 -7.60
CA MET A 390 2.46 7.13 -7.38
C MET A 390 1.83 6.06 -8.29
N LYS A 391 1.53 6.41 -9.55
CA LYS A 391 0.84 5.55 -10.55
C LYS A 391 -0.57 5.10 -10.15
N MET A 392 -1.19 5.78 -9.19
CA MET A 392 -2.55 5.52 -8.75
C MET A 392 -3.44 6.75 -8.94
N GLU A 393 -4.68 6.52 -9.40
CA GLU A 393 -5.73 7.54 -9.49
C GLU A 393 -6.43 7.70 -8.13
N ASN A 394 -6.43 8.91 -7.59
CA ASN A 394 -7.03 9.28 -6.32
C ASN A 394 -8.18 10.27 -6.55
N PRO A 395 -9.45 9.88 -6.30
CA PRO A 395 -10.58 10.78 -6.42
C PRO A 395 -10.58 11.80 -5.27
N VAL A 396 -10.82 13.06 -5.61
CA VAL A 396 -11.09 14.16 -4.68
C VAL A 396 -12.58 14.45 -4.73
N THR A 397 -13.26 14.30 -3.60
CA THR A 397 -14.71 14.45 -3.48
C THR A 397 -15.10 15.72 -2.72
N ALA A 398 -16.32 16.18 -2.94
CA ALA A 398 -16.91 17.31 -2.25
C ALA A 398 -17.16 16.96 -0.76
N HIS A 399 -16.61 17.75 0.17
CA HIS A 399 -16.78 17.53 1.61
C HIS A 399 -18.15 17.99 2.14
N LYS A 400 -18.89 18.79 1.37
CA LYS A 400 -20.24 19.27 1.68
C LYS A 400 -21.03 19.52 0.40
N ALA A 401 -22.36 19.65 0.54
CA ALA A 401 -23.20 20.09 -0.57
C ALA A 401 -23.09 21.61 -0.77
N GLY A 402 -23.20 22.06 -2.02
CA GLY A 402 -23.19 23.48 -2.38
C GLY A 402 -22.83 23.71 -3.84
N THR A 403 -22.49 24.95 -4.18
CA THR A 403 -22.11 25.35 -5.54
C THR A 403 -20.60 25.48 -5.66
N ILE A 404 -20.01 24.87 -6.69
CA ILE A 404 -18.59 24.98 -7.03
C ILE A 404 -18.29 26.41 -7.47
N THR A 405 -17.31 27.04 -6.82
CA THR A 405 -16.80 28.38 -7.16
C THR A 405 -15.27 28.40 -7.10
N GLY A 406 -14.62 29.23 -7.91
CA GLY A 406 -13.17 29.38 -7.88
C GLY A 406 -12.40 28.15 -8.35
N LEU A 407 -12.97 27.35 -9.27
CA LEU A 407 -12.31 26.24 -9.93
C LEU A 407 -11.09 26.75 -10.71
N SER A 408 -9.89 26.43 -10.22
CA SER A 408 -8.64 27.03 -10.72
C SER A 408 -7.66 26.04 -11.33
N VAL A 409 -8.09 24.77 -11.47
CA VAL A 409 -7.26 23.67 -11.95
C VAL A 409 -7.83 23.05 -13.22
N THR A 410 -6.95 22.54 -14.08
CA THR A 410 -7.26 21.86 -15.33
C THR A 410 -6.53 20.53 -15.44
N ALA A 411 -7.01 19.64 -16.30
CA ALA A 411 -6.35 18.35 -16.53
C ALA A 411 -4.94 18.55 -17.10
N GLY A 412 -3.94 17.90 -16.50
CA GLY A 412 -2.52 18.04 -16.80
C GLY A 412 -1.76 18.92 -15.80
N ASP A 413 -2.45 19.67 -14.93
CA ASP A 413 -1.79 20.52 -13.95
C ASP A 413 -1.09 19.71 -12.87
N ALA A 414 0.18 20.04 -12.61
CA ALA A 414 0.92 19.53 -11.47
C ALA A 414 0.56 20.35 -10.23
N ILE A 415 0.07 19.69 -9.19
CA ILE A 415 -0.39 20.34 -7.96
C ILE A 415 0.33 19.76 -6.75
N THR A 416 0.55 20.59 -5.73
CA THR A 416 1.11 20.18 -4.45
C THR A 416 -0.01 19.91 -3.45
N GLN A 417 0.29 19.17 -2.38
CA GLN A 417 -0.65 18.97 -1.29
C GLN A 417 -1.13 20.33 -0.71
N GLY A 418 -2.42 20.43 -0.40
CA GLY A 418 -3.04 21.65 0.15
C GLY A 418 -3.43 22.71 -0.90
N THR A 419 -3.09 22.52 -2.17
CA THR A 419 -3.54 23.41 -3.26
C THR A 419 -5.06 23.45 -3.30
N VAL A 420 -5.67 24.64 -3.25
CA VAL A 420 -7.12 24.79 -3.38
C VAL A 420 -7.52 24.51 -4.83
N LEU A 421 -8.34 23.47 -5.03
CA LEU A 421 -8.86 23.08 -6.35
C LEU A 421 -10.09 23.91 -6.71
N ALA A 422 -11.00 24.06 -5.74
CA ALA A 422 -12.24 24.82 -5.83
C ALA A 422 -12.75 25.18 -4.41
N GLU A 423 -13.78 26.01 -4.32
CA GLU A 423 -14.55 26.30 -3.10
C GLU A 423 -16.00 25.84 -3.29
N ILE A 424 -16.63 25.33 -2.23
CA ILE A 424 -18.05 24.98 -2.20
C ILE A 424 -18.79 26.02 -1.37
N LYS A 425 -19.66 26.82 -2.00
CA LYS A 425 -20.46 27.85 -1.34
C LYS A 425 -21.91 27.47 -1.18
#